data_AF-A0A3D5QDR5-F1
#
_entry.id   AF-A0A3D5QDR5-F1
#
_cell.length_a   1.000
_cell.length_b   1.000
_cell.length_c   1.000
_cell.angle_alpha   90.00
_cell.angle_beta   90.00
_cell.angle_gamma   90.00
#
_symmetry.space_group_name_H-M   'P 1'
#
loop_
_entity.id
_entity.type
_entity.pdbx_description
1 polymer ?
#
loop_
_entity_poly.entity_id
_entity_poly.type
_entity_poly.pdbx_seq_one_letter_code
_entity_poly.pdbx_strand_id
1 'polypeptide(L)'
;GDKVAVLGPFGDFMASDTDAEMVFIGGGAGMAPLRSIIFDQLLRVKTERKISFWYGARSKREIFYEEDFDKLEEQYDNFSWKIALSDPLDEDNWEGYTGFIHTVVYDNYLKNHPAPEDVEYYLCGPPMMLKSALKMLDELGVEEENIRFDD
;
A
#
# COMPACT_ATOMS: atom_id res chain seq x y z
N GLY A 1 -1.64 34.34 1.63
CA GLY A 1 -1.14 33.02 1.22
C GLY A 1 -0.01 33.23 0.24
N ASP A 2 0.88 32.24 0.15
CA ASP A 2 2.07 32.32 -0.70
C ASP A 2 1.75 31.88 -2.13
N LYS A 3 2.55 32.36 -3.09
CA LYS A 3 2.47 31.91 -4.49
C LYS A 3 3.47 30.78 -4.71
N VAL A 4 3.02 29.67 -5.29
CA VAL A 4 3.85 28.53 -5.67
C VAL A 4 3.63 28.24 -7.16
N ALA A 5 4.72 28.04 -7.90
CA ALA A 5 4.66 27.60 -9.29
C ALA A 5 4.82 26.08 -9.35
N VAL A 6 3.95 25.42 -10.12
CA VAL A 6 3.95 23.96 -10.30
C VAL A 6 3.96 23.67 -11.81
N LEU A 7 4.72 22.66 -12.23
CA LEU A 7 4.83 22.20 -13.61
C LEU A 7 4.58 20.69 -13.67
N GLY A 8 3.75 20.23 -14.62
CA GLY A 8 3.33 18.84 -14.78
C GLY A 8 2.07 18.70 -15.65
N PRO A 9 1.45 17.51 -15.72
CA PRO A 9 1.80 16.28 -14.99
C PRO A 9 2.96 15.49 -15.63
N PHE A 10 3.64 14.68 -14.82
CA PHE A 10 4.66 13.70 -15.21
C PHE A 10 4.43 12.40 -14.42
N GLY A 11 5.02 11.29 -14.87
CA GLY A 11 5.01 9.99 -14.16
C GLY A 11 4.39 8.86 -14.96
N ASP A 12 4.84 7.64 -14.67
CA ASP A 12 4.40 6.36 -15.25
C ASP A 12 3.88 5.39 -14.18
N PHE A 13 3.92 5.77 -12.89
CA PHE A 13 3.35 5.01 -11.80
C PHE A 13 1.81 5.08 -11.81
N MET A 14 1.20 4.17 -12.59
CA MET A 14 -0.24 4.07 -12.81
C MET A 14 -0.72 2.63 -12.57
N ALA A 15 -2.01 2.47 -12.27
CA ALA A 15 -2.65 1.14 -12.27
C ALA A 15 -2.64 0.55 -13.69
N SER A 16 -2.33 -0.74 -13.84
CA SER A 16 -2.57 -1.41 -15.12
C SER A 16 -4.05 -1.71 -15.31
N ASP A 17 -4.40 -1.75 -16.59
CA ASP A 17 -5.73 -2.08 -17.09
C ASP A 17 -5.89 -3.61 -17.21
N THR A 18 -6.05 -4.26 -16.06
CA THR A 18 -6.27 -5.71 -15.91
C THR A 18 -7.32 -5.96 -14.82
N ASP A 19 -7.72 -7.21 -14.66
CA ASP A 19 -8.61 -7.67 -13.57
C ASP A 19 -7.84 -8.32 -12.40
N ALA A 20 -6.51 -8.26 -12.40
CA ALA A 20 -5.69 -8.91 -11.37
C ALA A 20 -5.92 -8.29 -9.98
N GLU A 21 -5.73 -9.07 -8.92
CA GLU A 21 -5.74 -8.52 -7.56
C GLU A 21 -4.67 -7.43 -7.40
N MET A 22 -4.95 -6.40 -6.60
CA MET A 22 -4.02 -5.31 -6.32
C MET A 22 -3.57 -5.32 -4.85
N VAL A 23 -2.27 -5.38 -4.60
CA VAL A 23 -1.67 -5.25 -3.28
C VAL A 23 -0.79 -4.01 -3.23
N PHE A 24 -1.19 -3.05 -2.41
CA PHE A 24 -0.45 -1.82 -2.17
C PHE A 24 0.38 -1.97 -0.90
N ILE A 25 1.68 -1.64 -0.96
CA ILE A 25 2.58 -1.65 0.20
C ILE A 25 3.24 -0.28 0.32
N GLY A 26 2.90 0.45 1.38
CA GLY A 26 3.27 1.85 1.54
C GLY A 26 3.99 2.16 2.85
N GLY A 27 4.75 3.26 2.83
CA GLY A 27 5.33 3.84 4.05
C GLY A 27 5.71 5.31 3.87
N GLY A 28 5.57 6.10 4.93
CA GLY A 28 5.93 7.52 4.92
C GLY A 28 5.25 8.33 3.81
N ALA A 29 6.02 9.15 3.09
CA ALA A 29 5.50 10.00 2.02
C ALA A 29 4.90 9.21 0.83
N GLY A 30 5.22 7.91 0.71
CA GLY A 30 4.65 7.03 -0.32
C GLY A 30 3.14 6.84 -0.20
N MET A 31 2.53 7.30 0.90
CA MET A 31 1.08 7.43 1.02
C MET A 31 0.46 8.25 -0.13
N ALA A 32 1.12 9.31 -0.61
CA ALA A 32 0.54 10.22 -1.60
C ALA A 32 0.20 9.53 -2.95
N PRO A 33 1.15 8.86 -3.65
CA PRO A 33 0.83 8.19 -4.90
C PRO A 33 -0.11 6.99 -4.71
N LEU A 34 0.09 6.18 -3.65
CA LEU A 34 -0.75 5.01 -3.40
C LEU A 34 -2.19 5.39 -3.11
N ARG A 35 -2.43 6.42 -2.28
CA ARG A 35 -3.76 6.98 -2.04
C ARG A 35 -4.39 7.46 -3.34
N SER A 36 -3.63 8.13 -4.21
CA SER A 36 -4.14 8.59 -5.51
C SER A 36 -4.66 7.43 -6.35
N ILE A 37 -3.90 6.33 -6.47
CA ILE A 37 -4.29 5.17 -7.26
C ILE A 37 -5.51 4.46 -6.63
N ILE A 38 -5.50 4.22 -5.32
CA ILE A 38 -6.62 3.56 -4.61
C ILE A 38 -7.92 4.35 -4.79
N PHE A 39 -7.88 5.67 -4.58
CA PHE A 39 -9.06 6.53 -4.75
C PHE A 39 -9.54 6.55 -6.19
N ASP A 40 -8.61 6.61 -7.14
CA ASP A 40 -8.94 6.56 -8.55
C ASP A 40 -9.65 5.26 -8.93
N GLN A 41 -9.13 4.12 -8.47
CA GLN A 41 -9.70 2.80 -8.72
C GLN A 41 -11.10 2.64 -8.11
N LEU A 42 -11.30 3.03 -6.85
CA LEU A 42 -12.58 2.82 -6.16
C LEU A 42 -13.64 3.88 -6.52
N LEU A 43 -13.26 5.16 -6.61
CA LEU A 43 -14.22 6.26 -6.74
C LEU A 43 -14.50 6.62 -8.21
N ARG A 44 -13.47 6.66 -9.06
CA ARG A 44 -13.61 7.07 -10.46
C ARG A 44 -13.85 5.87 -11.38
N VAL A 45 -12.96 4.88 -11.33
CA VAL A 45 -13.05 3.67 -12.17
C VAL A 45 -14.16 2.75 -11.67
N LYS A 46 -14.41 2.73 -10.35
CA LYS A 46 -15.37 1.82 -9.69
C LYS A 46 -15.03 0.37 -9.98
N THR A 47 -13.77 0.04 -9.77
CA THR A 47 -13.27 -1.31 -10.01
C THR A 47 -13.87 -2.30 -9.02
N GLU A 48 -14.12 -3.52 -9.51
CA GLU A 48 -14.53 -4.67 -8.70
C GLU A 48 -13.32 -5.55 -8.32
N ARG A 49 -12.12 -5.18 -8.77
CA ARG A 49 -10.86 -5.86 -8.42
C ARG A 49 -10.71 -5.88 -6.90
N LYS A 50 -10.18 -6.98 -6.37
CA LYS A 50 -9.81 -7.06 -4.97
C LYS A 50 -8.59 -6.19 -4.72
N ILE A 51 -8.68 -5.31 -3.72
CA ILE A 51 -7.62 -4.36 -3.36
C ILE A 51 -7.31 -4.52 -1.87
N SER A 52 -6.02 -4.62 -1.54
CA SER A 52 -5.55 -4.49 -0.16
C SER A 52 -4.43 -3.47 -0.03
N PHE A 53 -4.49 -2.62 0.99
CA PHE A 53 -3.46 -1.63 1.28
C PHE A 53 -2.78 -1.88 2.63
N TRP A 54 -1.47 -2.08 2.60
CA TRP A 54 -0.64 -2.37 3.76
C TRP A 54 0.29 -1.19 4.01
N TYR A 55 0.05 -0.44 5.08
CA TYR A 55 0.80 0.77 5.40
C TYR A 55 1.67 0.60 6.65
N GLY A 56 2.97 0.83 6.50
CA GLY A 56 3.94 0.84 7.59
C GLY A 56 4.17 2.25 8.12
N ALA A 57 4.00 2.42 9.44
CA ALA A 57 4.35 3.64 10.17
C ALA A 57 5.24 3.30 11.38
N ARG A 58 5.86 4.33 11.97
CA ARG A 58 6.70 4.13 13.15
C ARG A 58 5.83 3.88 14.38
N SER A 59 5.01 4.87 14.74
CA SER A 59 4.07 4.86 15.85
C SER A 59 2.71 5.43 15.38
N LYS A 60 1.70 5.47 16.25
CA LYS A 60 0.33 5.84 15.84
C LYS A 60 0.22 7.27 15.31
N ARG A 61 1.01 8.19 15.86
CA ARG A 61 1.00 9.61 15.46
C ARG A 61 1.49 9.86 14.02
N GLU A 62 2.21 8.91 13.41
CA GLU A 62 2.64 9.01 12.01
C GLU A 62 1.61 8.44 11.02
N ILE A 63 0.45 7.98 11.51
CA ILE A 63 -0.67 7.56 10.68
C ILE A 63 -1.45 8.82 10.28
N PHE A 64 -1.78 8.93 9.00
CA PHE A 64 -2.63 9.98 8.44
C PHE A 64 -3.49 9.39 7.33
N TYR A 65 -4.62 10.04 7.05
CA TYR A 65 -5.69 9.53 6.19
C TYR A 65 -6.36 8.23 6.68
N GLU A 66 -6.24 7.90 7.97
CA GLU A 66 -6.92 6.74 8.58
C GLU A 66 -8.43 6.78 8.34
N GLU A 67 -9.09 7.88 8.71
CA GLU A 67 -10.53 8.07 8.49
C GLU A 67 -10.96 8.01 7.01
N ASP A 68 -10.05 8.31 6.09
CA ASP A 68 -10.32 8.25 4.66
C ASP A 68 -10.37 6.79 4.19
N PHE A 69 -9.42 5.96 4.62
CA PHE A 69 -9.37 4.55 4.26
C PHE A 69 -10.38 3.71 5.04
N ASP A 70 -10.67 4.04 6.29
CA ASP A 70 -11.75 3.40 7.06
C ASP A 70 -13.09 3.56 6.34
N LYS A 71 -13.40 4.77 5.88
CA LYS A 71 -14.62 5.03 5.09
C LYS A 71 -14.64 4.27 3.77
N LEU A 72 -13.49 4.05 3.13
CA LEU A 72 -13.42 3.24 1.92
C LEU A 72 -13.64 1.75 2.23
N GLU A 73 -13.03 1.21 3.29
CA GLU A 73 -13.20 -0.20 3.70
C GLU A 73 -14.65 -0.47 4.12
N GLU A 74 -15.34 0.50 4.74
CA GLU A 74 -16.77 0.41 5.04
C GLU A 74 -17.68 0.45 3.80
N GLN A 75 -17.27 1.14 2.73
CA GLN A 75 -18.08 1.36 1.53
C GLN A 75 -17.89 0.30 0.44
N TYR A 76 -16.73 -0.35 0.40
CA TYR A 76 -16.30 -1.21 -0.70
C TYR A 76 -15.87 -2.57 -0.17
N ASP A 77 -16.71 -3.60 -0.39
CA ASP A 77 -16.45 -4.98 0.05
C ASP A 77 -15.18 -5.58 -0.59
N ASN A 78 -14.72 -5.04 -1.71
CA ASN A 78 -13.51 -5.43 -2.42
C ASN A 78 -12.24 -4.68 -1.97
N PHE A 79 -12.34 -3.76 -1.00
CA PHE A 79 -11.21 -3.02 -0.45
C PHE A 79 -10.95 -3.39 1.01
N SER A 80 -9.68 -3.54 1.36
CA SER A 80 -9.25 -3.62 2.76
C SER A 80 -7.97 -2.85 2.97
N TRP A 81 -7.75 -2.38 4.20
CA TRP A 81 -6.49 -1.73 4.54
C TRP A 81 -6.02 -2.10 5.95
N LYS A 82 -4.70 -2.17 6.13
CA LYS A 82 -4.07 -2.65 7.37
C LYS A 82 -2.84 -1.80 7.67
N ILE A 83 -2.66 -1.49 8.94
CA ILE A 83 -1.53 -0.70 9.46
C ILE A 83 -0.60 -1.62 10.24
N ALA A 84 0.70 -1.45 10.04
CA ALA A 84 1.74 -2.01 10.91
C ALA A 84 2.58 -0.91 11.55
N LEU A 85 2.77 -0.99 12.87
CA LEU A 85 3.67 -0.10 13.61
C LEU A 85 5.00 -0.79 13.89
N SER A 86 6.11 -0.20 13.43
CA SER A 86 7.45 -0.78 13.63
C SER A 86 7.99 -0.54 15.05
N ASP A 87 7.55 0.53 15.71
CA ASP A 87 8.03 1.00 17.01
C ASP A 87 6.86 1.71 17.74
N PRO A 88 5.76 0.98 18.07
CA PRO A 88 4.61 1.55 18.75
C PRO A 88 5.02 2.07 20.13
N LEU A 89 4.47 3.20 20.53
CA LEU A 89 4.69 3.78 21.85
C LEU A 89 3.68 3.22 22.86
N ASP A 90 4.02 3.17 24.14
CA ASP A 90 3.10 2.71 25.20
C ASP A 90 1.78 3.52 25.19
N GLU A 91 1.84 4.82 24.87
CA GLU A 91 0.67 5.71 24.79
C GLU A 91 -0.25 5.42 23.60
N ASP A 92 0.23 4.72 22.58
CA ASP A 92 -0.55 4.39 21.39
C ASP A 92 -1.67 3.40 21.71
N ASN A 93 -1.52 2.61 22.79
CA ASN A 93 -2.39 1.49 23.14
C ASN A 93 -2.67 0.60 21.92
N TRP A 94 -1.62 0.29 21.16
CA TRP A 94 -1.73 -0.36 19.87
C TRP A 94 -1.95 -1.87 20.00
N GLU A 95 -3.09 -2.34 19.50
CA GLU A 95 -3.45 -3.77 19.45
C GLU A 95 -3.38 -4.35 18.03
N GLY A 96 -3.00 -3.53 17.04
CA GLY A 96 -2.88 -3.93 15.65
C GLY A 96 -1.56 -4.62 15.32
N TYR A 97 -1.24 -4.72 14.03
CA TYR A 97 0.00 -5.36 13.60
C TYR A 97 1.25 -4.58 14.02
N THR A 98 2.30 -5.31 14.35
CA THR A 98 3.59 -4.74 14.72
C THR A 98 4.72 -5.34 13.88
N GLY A 99 5.78 -4.57 13.70
CA GLY A 99 6.96 -4.96 12.92
C GLY A 99 7.02 -4.28 11.55
N PHE A 100 7.89 -4.79 10.69
CA PHE A 100 8.08 -4.24 9.35
C PHE A 100 6.94 -4.65 8.42
N ILE A 101 6.49 -3.72 7.58
CA ILE A 101 5.29 -3.91 6.75
C ILE A 101 5.39 -5.13 5.82
N HIS A 102 6.57 -5.38 5.23
CA HIS A 102 6.81 -6.56 4.38
C HIS A 102 6.62 -7.87 5.15
N THR A 103 7.08 -7.94 6.41
CA THR A 103 6.88 -9.12 7.26
C THR A 103 5.40 -9.30 7.59
N VAL A 104 4.71 -8.21 7.93
CA VAL A 104 3.28 -8.24 8.28
C VAL A 104 2.43 -8.71 7.10
N VAL A 105 2.61 -8.14 5.90
CA VAL A 105 1.86 -8.56 4.71
C VAL A 105 2.18 -10.00 4.31
N TYR A 106 3.43 -10.43 4.46
CA TYR A 106 3.80 -11.83 4.21
C TYR A 106 3.08 -12.78 5.17
N ASP A 107 3.23 -12.58 6.47
CA ASP A 107 2.75 -13.53 7.48
C ASP A 107 1.23 -13.61 7.54
N ASN A 108 0.54 -12.49 7.31
CA ASN A 108 -0.91 -12.39 7.47
C ASN A 108 -1.68 -12.56 6.16
N TYR A 109 -1.01 -12.51 5.02
CA TYR A 109 -1.67 -12.52 3.73
C TYR A 109 -0.95 -13.38 2.69
N LEU A 110 0.25 -12.98 2.26
CA LEU A 110 0.88 -13.56 1.06
C LEU A 110 1.33 -15.01 1.26
N LYS A 111 1.78 -15.39 2.46
CA LYS A 111 2.25 -16.75 2.77
C LYS A 111 1.21 -17.84 2.49
N ASN A 112 -0.08 -17.51 2.65
CA ASN A 112 -1.19 -18.45 2.43
C ASN A 112 -2.00 -18.10 1.18
N HIS A 113 -1.54 -17.14 0.38
CA HIS A 113 -2.21 -16.76 -0.87
C HIS A 113 -2.05 -17.91 -1.88
N PRO A 114 -3.11 -18.29 -2.63
CA PRO A 114 -3.06 -19.43 -3.54
C PRO A 114 -2.16 -19.21 -4.77
N ALA A 115 -2.01 -17.94 -5.19
CA ALA A 115 -1.19 -17.55 -6.33
C ALA A 115 -0.67 -16.10 -6.13
N PRO A 116 0.28 -15.85 -5.20
CA PRO A 116 0.85 -14.51 -5.00
C PRO A 116 1.54 -13.94 -6.25
N GLU A 117 1.96 -14.80 -7.18
CA GLU A 117 2.57 -14.43 -8.47
C GLU A 117 1.59 -13.79 -9.46
N ASP A 118 0.29 -14.06 -9.35
CA ASP A 118 -0.77 -13.51 -10.21
C ASP A 118 -1.29 -12.13 -9.73
N VAL A 119 -0.70 -11.59 -8.66
CA VAL A 119 -1.10 -10.33 -8.02
C VAL A 119 -0.25 -9.18 -8.56
N GLU A 120 -0.86 -8.02 -8.75
CA GLU A 120 -0.14 -6.79 -9.06
C GLU A 120 0.21 -6.03 -7.78
N TYR A 121 1.49 -5.70 -7.61
CA TYR A 121 2.03 -5.03 -6.44
C TYR A 121 2.39 -3.57 -6.74
N TYR A 122 1.95 -2.66 -5.88
CA TYR A 122 2.18 -1.23 -5.99
C TYR A 122 2.91 -0.75 -4.74
N LEU A 123 4.18 -0.39 -4.88
CA LEU A 123 5.06 -0.08 -3.75
C LEU A 123 5.48 1.39 -3.78
N CYS A 124 5.41 2.08 -2.63
CA CYS A 124 6.02 3.40 -2.51
C CYS A 124 6.35 3.71 -1.06
N GLY A 125 7.60 4.08 -0.78
CA GLY A 125 8.03 4.43 0.56
C GLY A 125 9.55 4.47 0.71
N PRO A 126 10.08 4.49 1.94
CA PRO A 126 11.51 4.65 2.17
C PRO A 126 12.36 3.55 1.50
N PRO A 127 13.61 3.84 1.08
CA PRO A 127 14.44 2.88 0.34
C PRO A 127 14.61 1.51 1.02
N MET A 128 14.70 1.49 2.36
CA MET A 128 14.79 0.24 3.12
C MET A 128 13.50 -0.59 3.05
N MET A 129 12.33 0.07 3.05
CA MET A 129 11.04 -0.60 2.91
C MET A 129 10.92 -1.21 1.51
N LEU A 130 11.21 -0.43 0.46
CA LEU A 130 11.17 -0.89 -0.93
C LEU A 130 12.09 -2.10 -1.13
N LYS A 131 13.35 -2.00 -0.69
CA LYS A 131 14.31 -3.11 -0.80
C LYS A 131 13.82 -4.39 -0.12
N SER A 132 13.25 -4.29 1.08
CA SER A 132 12.72 -5.44 1.81
C SER A 132 11.47 -6.03 1.16
N ALA A 133 10.55 -5.20 0.68
CA ALA A 133 9.36 -5.64 -0.02
C ALA A 133 9.70 -6.33 -1.35
N LEU A 134 10.59 -5.74 -2.16
CA LEU A 134 11.06 -6.32 -3.42
C LEU A 134 11.73 -7.68 -3.20
N LYS A 135 12.60 -7.80 -2.19
CA LYS A 135 13.23 -9.07 -1.84
C LYS A 135 12.21 -10.15 -1.44
N MET A 136 11.20 -9.76 -0.66
CA MET A 136 10.12 -10.67 -0.26
C MET A 136 9.31 -11.16 -1.46
N LEU A 137 8.98 -10.27 -2.41
CA LEU A 137 8.22 -10.62 -3.62
C LEU A 137 9.04 -11.51 -4.57
N ASP A 138 10.34 -11.25 -4.72
CA ASP A 138 11.27 -12.12 -5.45
C ASP A 138 11.31 -13.54 -4.84
N GLU A 139 11.39 -13.65 -3.50
CA GLU A 139 11.35 -14.93 -2.79
C GLU A 139 10.01 -15.67 -2.92
N LEU A 140 8.91 -14.94 -3.20
CA LEU A 140 7.60 -15.49 -3.52
C LEU A 140 7.44 -15.88 -4.99
N GLY A 141 8.42 -15.59 -5.85
CA GLY A 141 8.38 -15.88 -7.28
C GLY A 141 7.52 -14.91 -8.09
N VAL A 142 7.31 -13.68 -7.57
CA VAL A 142 6.59 -12.63 -8.31
C VAL A 142 7.50 -12.04 -9.37
N GLU A 143 7.04 -12.06 -10.62
CA GLU A 143 7.79 -11.49 -11.75
C GLU A 143 7.82 -9.95 -11.70
N GLU A 144 8.91 -9.35 -12.18
CA GLU A 144 9.10 -7.89 -12.16
C GLU A 144 7.97 -7.12 -12.87
N GLU A 145 7.34 -7.72 -13.89
CA GLU A 145 6.22 -7.12 -14.63
C GLU A 145 4.96 -6.91 -13.78
N ASN A 146 4.82 -7.68 -12.69
CA ASN A 146 3.73 -7.57 -11.73
C ASN A 146 4.06 -6.63 -10.57
N ILE A 147 5.26 -6.02 -10.56
CA ILE A 147 5.69 -5.11 -9.50
C ILE A 147 5.88 -3.70 -10.07
N ARG A 148 5.17 -2.73 -9.51
CA ARG A 148 5.35 -1.31 -9.80
C ARG A 148 5.78 -0.57 -8.56
N PHE A 149 6.76 0.32 -8.68
CA PHE A 149 7.18 1.16 -7.58
C PHE A 149 7.59 2.56 -8.06
N ASP A 150 7.49 3.52 -7.13
CA ASP A 150 7.95 4.90 -7.29
C ASP A 150 9.04 5.16 -6.22
N ASP A 151 10.22 5.60 -6.67
CA ASP A 151 11.45 5.78 -5.85
C ASP A 151 11.71 7.27 -5.53
#